data_AF-A0A934M8I1-F1
#
_entry.id   AF-A0A934M8I1-F1
#
_cell.length_a   1.000
_cell.length_b   1.000
_cell.length_c   1.000
_cell.angle_alpha   90.00
_cell.angle_beta   90.00
_cell.angle_gamma   90.00
#
_symmetry.space_group_name_H-M   'P 1'
#
loop_
_entity.id
_entity.type
_entity.pdbx_description
1 polymer ?
#
loop_
_entity_poly.entity_id
_entity_poly.type
_entity_poly.pdbx_seq_one_letter_code
_entity_poly.pdbx_strand_id
1 'polypeptide(L)'
;MALGATVTVVGNSFRFTQETITIPGPDGDLVGVLTLPDDGHARGIVVMVHGDGPVDATMDGLYAPWFEGAADAGLGTLSWSKPGVGGSHGDWLSQSMDDRAAEVSAVLDWALGDDEVPTDTVVLWGASQAGWVLPEVTRSRSDIDGVVAVGPAISWLRQGRFNLLAELEHDGADAQERAGAIEESDRTRALLARHASYEEYLASTTSDDPMTEDRWGFVQRNVGSDATDDLRASASREIPVLLMVGSHDRNVDVEETEDTYRSILGSSLTVTHLDGTHSLARPVMEDHDAVGLLTAVVRPRALLAPGTIDDYTAFLIGIGR
;
A
#
# COMPACT_ATOMS: atom_id res chain seq x y z
N MET A 1 -20.22 -14.05 24.38
CA MET A 1 -18.96 -14.70 24.77
C MET A 1 -18.21 -14.97 23.47
N ALA A 2 -17.48 -13.97 22.98
CA ALA A 2 -16.63 -14.12 21.80
C ALA A 2 -15.41 -14.93 22.21
N LEU A 3 -15.20 -16.06 21.53
CA LEU A 3 -13.99 -16.88 21.66
C LEU A 3 -12.94 -16.21 20.78
N GLY A 4 -12.10 -15.36 21.37
CA GLY A 4 -10.92 -14.83 20.69
C GLY A 4 -10.01 -15.97 20.26
N ALA A 5 -9.78 -16.11 18.95
CA ALA A 5 -8.89 -17.12 18.42
C ALA A 5 -7.46 -16.57 18.42
N THR A 6 -6.58 -17.16 19.23
CA THR A 6 -5.14 -16.91 19.14
C THR A 6 -4.62 -17.56 17.85
N VAL A 7 -4.39 -16.77 16.79
CA VAL A 7 -3.76 -17.26 15.56
C VAL A 7 -2.30 -17.60 15.89
N THR A 8 -2.03 -18.89 16.08
CA THR A 8 -0.66 -19.41 16.25
C THR A 8 -0.15 -19.84 14.88
N VAL A 9 0.56 -18.95 14.17
CA VAL A 9 1.41 -19.38 13.04
C VAL A 9 2.61 -20.09 13.66
N VAL A 10 2.81 -21.37 13.31
CA VAL A 10 3.84 -22.24 13.89
C VAL A 10 5.21 -21.53 13.88
N GLY A 11 5.65 -21.07 15.05
CA GLY A 11 6.97 -20.47 15.26
C GLY A 11 7.02 -18.99 15.66
N ASN A 12 5.92 -18.23 15.59
CA ASN A 12 5.93 -16.80 15.95
C ASN A 12 4.72 -16.43 16.84
N SER A 13 4.97 -16.11 18.11
CA SER A 13 4.00 -15.39 18.94
C SER A 13 4.11 -13.90 18.63
N PHE A 14 3.08 -13.34 18.00
CA PHE A 14 2.94 -11.89 17.84
C PHE A 14 2.15 -11.32 19.02
N ARG A 15 2.46 -10.08 19.41
CA ARG A 15 1.82 -9.38 20.54
C ARG A 15 0.53 -8.66 20.16
N PHE A 16 -0.37 -9.37 19.50
CA PHE A 16 -1.71 -8.88 19.20
C PHE A 16 -2.71 -10.04 19.12
N THR A 17 -3.96 -9.70 19.39
CA THR A 17 -5.12 -10.54 19.05
C THR A 17 -5.64 -10.15 17.66
N GLN A 18 -6.23 -11.11 16.95
CA GLN A 18 -6.79 -10.89 15.62
C GLN A 18 -8.19 -11.50 15.55
N GLU A 19 -9.13 -10.73 15.02
CA GLU A 19 -10.49 -11.14 14.75
C GLU A 19 -10.83 -10.91 13.27
N THR A 20 -11.50 -11.88 12.65
CA THR A 20 -12.07 -11.70 11.32
C THR A 20 -13.40 -10.97 11.45
N ILE A 21 -13.55 -9.89 10.67
CA ILE A 21 -14.74 -9.03 10.68
C ILE A 21 -15.32 -8.93 9.27
N THR A 22 -16.56 -8.46 9.19
CA THR A 22 -17.23 -8.16 7.93
C THR A 22 -17.60 -6.69 7.91
N ILE A 23 -17.11 -5.97 6.90
CA ILE A 23 -17.26 -4.52 6.77
C ILE A 23 -18.20 -4.27 5.59
N PRO A 24 -19.30 -3.52 5.76
CA PRO A 24 -20.12 -3.10 4.64
C PRO A 24 -19.32 -2.17 3.71
N GLY A 25 -19.02 -2.62 2.49
CA GLY A 25 -18.34 -1.84 1.46
C GLY A 25 -19.31 -1.27 0.41
N PRO A 26 -18.81 -0.39 -0.49
CA PRO A 26 -19.63 0.21 -1.55
C PRO A 26 -20.26 -0.83 -2.50
N ASP A 27 -19.51 -1.89 -2.83
CA ASP A 27 -19.90 -2.93 -3.78
C ASP A 27 -20.27 -4.27 -3.11
N GLY A 28 -20.52 -4.23 -1.81
CA GLY A 28 -20.86 -5.38 -0.98
C GLY A 28 -19.89 -5.59 0.18
N ASP A 29 -20.11 -6.67 0.92
CA ASP A 29 -19.33 -6.95 2.13
C ASP A 29 -17.85 -7.23 1.81
N LEU A 30 -16.98 -6.59 2.59
CA LEU A 30 -15.53 -6.78 2.60
C LEU A 30 -15.14 -7.65 3.80
N VAL A 31 -14.31 -8.66 3.58
CA VAL A 31 -13.78 -9.52 4.63
C VAL A 31 -12.50 -8.90 5.17
N GLY A 32 -12.55 -8.49 6.45
CA GLY A 32 -11.44 -7.82 7.11
C GLY A 32 -10.89 -8.54 8.33
N VAL A 33 -9.81 -7.97 8.85
CA VAL A 33 -9.25 -8.31 10.14
C VAL A 33 -9.14 -7.05 11.00
N LEU A 34 -9.56 -7.17 12.25
CA LEU A 34 -9.28 -6.20 13.30
C LEU A 34 -8.26 -6.84 14.24
N THR A 35 -7.15 -6.14 14.47
CA THR A 35 -6.17 -6.52 15.49
C THR A 35 -6.21 -5.55 16.65
N LEU A 36 -5.98 -6.07 17.85
CA LEU A 36 -5.86 -5.28 19.08
C LEU A 36 -4.61 -5.72 19.86
N PRO A 37 -4.01 -4.84 20.67
CA PRO A 37 -3.00 -5.24 21.66
C PRO A 37 -3.48 -6.42 22.52
N ASP A 38 -2.56 -7.22 23.07
CA ASP A 38 -2.89 -8.43 23.84
C ASP A 38 -3.76 -8.17 25.08
N ASP A 39 -3.69 -6.95 25.64
CA ASP A 39 -4.54 -6.54 26.76
C ASP A 39 -5.94 -6.05 26.33
N GLY A 40 -6.21 -6.03 25.02
CA GLY A 40 -7.47 -5.61 24.41
C GLY A 40 -7.70 -4.10 24.40
N HIS A 41 -6.74 -3.30 24.89
CA HIS A 41 -6.90 -1.86 25.03
C HIS A 41 -6.08 -1.11 23.98
N ALA A 42 -6.75 -0.64 22.92
CA ALA A 42 -6.16 0.27 21.94
C ALA A 42 -6.72 1.68 22.10
N ARG A 43 -5.88 2.69 21.88
CA ARG A 43 -6.23 4.12 21.91
C ARG A 43 -6.64 4.68 20.54
N GLY A 44 -6.74 3.81 19.54
CA GLY A 44 -6.85 4.18 18.14
C GLY A 44 -6.67 2.98 17.22
N ILE A 45 -6.79 3.21 15.92
CA ILE A 45 -6.54 2.23 14.87
C ILE A 45 -5.59 2.76 13.79
N VAL A 46 -4.78 1.86 13.25
CA VAL A 46 -4.13 2.02 11.95
C VAL A 46 -5.00 1.36 10.89
N VAL A 47 -5.33 2.08 9.82
CA VAL A 47 -6.15 1.58 8.71
C VAL A 47 -5.23 1.31 7.51
N MET A 48 -5.17 0.04 7.07
CA MET A 48 -4.24 -0.43 6.04
C MET A 48 -4.83 -0.28 4.64
N VAL A 49 -4.13 0.43 3.75
CA VAL A 49 -4.50 0.64 2.35
C VAL A 49 -3.48 -0.05 1.44
N HIS A 50 -3.92 -1.10 0.74
CA HIS A 50 -3.03 -1.98 -0.02
C HIS A 50 -2.47 -1.33 -1.30
N GLY A 51 -1.31 -1.84 -1.75
CA GLY A 51 -0.72 -1.52 -3.06
C GLY A 51 -1.49 -2.13 -4.23
N ASP A 52 -0.88 -2.22 -5.41
CA ASP A 52 -1.50 -2.87 -6.59
C ASP A 52 -1.56 -4.41 -6.41
N GLY A 53 -2.48 -5.07 -7.09
CA GLY A 53 -2.61 -6.55 -7.06
C GLY A 53 -3.67 -7.09 -6.11
N PRO A 54 -3.93 -8.42 -6.15
CA PRO A 54 -4.97 -9.09 -5.37
C PRO A 54 -4.49 -9.37 -3.93
N VAL A 55 -4.59 -8.39 -3.05
CA VAL A 55 -4.11 -8.46 -1.65
C VAL A 55 -5.25 -8.82 -0.70
N ASP A 56 -5.05 -9.86 0.12
CA ASP A 56 -5.96 -10.21 1.21
C ASP A 56 -5.70 -9.34 2.47
N ALA A 57 -6.58 -9.42 3.47
CA ALA A 57 -6.51 -8.57 4.66
C ALA A 57 -5.21 -8.68 5.46
N THR A 58 -4.38 -9.71 5.25
CA THR A 58 -3.14 -9.94 5.98
C THR A 58 -1.89 -9.91 5.10
N MET A 59 -2.07 -9.77 3.78
CA MET A 59 -1.07 -10.02 2.75
C MET A 59 -0.40 -11.40 2.94
N ASP A 60 -1.21 -12.46 3.02
CA ASP A 60 -0.75 -13.82 3.32
C ASP A 60 0.09 -13.91 4.63
N GLY A 61 -0.26 -13.09 5.62
CA GLY A 61 0.43 -12.98 6.90
C GLY A 61 1.66 -12.06 6.91
N LEU A 62 2.06 -11.49 5.77
CA LEU A 62 3.22 -10.60 5.66
C LEU A 62 3.00 -9.26 6.39
N TYR A 63 1.76 -8.90 6.72
CA TYR A 63 1.46 -7.72 7.55
C TYR A 63 1.64 -7.91 9.05
N ALA A 64 1.88 -9.12 9.54
CA ALA A 64 1.98 -9.37 10.98
C ALA A 64 3.05 -8.49 11.70
N PRO A 65 4.23 -8.17 11.12
CA PRO A 65 5.16 -7.22 11.74
C PRO A 65 4.60 -5.80 11.88
N TRP A 66 3.81 -5.32 10.91
CA TRP A 66 3.14 -4.01 10.97
C TRP A 66 2.02 -4.01 12.02
N PHE A 67 1.25 -5.10 12.12
CA PHE A 67 0.22 -5.25 13.15
C PHE A 67 0.83 -5.26 14.56
N GLU A 68 1.96 -5.95 14.73
CA GLU A 68 2.68 -5.96 16.01
C GLU A 68 3.27 -4.59 16.36
N GLY A 69 3.85 -3.86 15.40
CA GLY A 69 4.35 -2.50 15.64
C GLY A 69 3.23 -1.52 16.04
N ALA A 70 2.05 -1.63 15.44
CA ALA A 70 0.88 -0.86 15.84
C ALA A 70 0.45 -1.19 17.28
N ALA A 71 0.39 -2.50 17.60
CA ALA A 71 0.02 -2.95 18.94
C ALA A 71 1.03 -2.49 20.01
N ASP A 72 2.34 -2.52 19.71
CA ASP A 72 3.38 -2.00 20.59
C ASP A 72 3.26 -0.47 20.81
N ALA A 73 2.67 0.26 19.86
CA ALA A 73 2.34 1.68 19.97
C ALA A 73 0.95 1.94 20.62
N GLY A 74 0.26 0.90 21.07
CA GLY A 74 -1.05 0.96 21.71
C GLY A 74 -2.21 1.19 20.74
N LEU A 75 -2.04 0.91 19.45
CA LEU A 75 -3.07 1.02 18.41
C LEU A 75 -3.49 -0.37 17.94
N GLY A 76 -4.77 -0.51 17.58
CA GLY A 76 -5.24 -1.65 16.78
C GLY A 76 -4.88 -1.49 15.31
N THR A 77 -5.09 -2.52 14.50
CA THR A 77 -5.03 -2.41 13.03
C THR A 77 -6.31 -2.90 12.39
N LEU A 78 -6.84 -2.13 11.46
CA LEU A 78 -7.97 -2.48 10.61
C LEU A 78 -7.47 -2.66 9.18
N SER A 79 -7.68 -3.84 8.60
CA SER A 79 -7.24 -4.20 7.26
C SER A 79 -8.28 -5.10 6.59
N TRP A 80 -8.44 -5.05 5.27
CA TRP A 80 -9.46 -5.85 4.59
C TRP A 80 -9.01 -6.40 3.25
N SER A 81 -9.55 -7.55 2.88
CA SER A 81 -9.26 -8.14 1.57
C SER A 81 -9.89 -7.26 0.50
N LYS A 82 -9.13 -6.92 -0.53
CA LYS A 82 -9.65 -6.16 -1.66
C LYS A 82 -10.86 -6.85 -2.30
N PRO A 83 -11.73 -6.11 -3.01
CA PRO A 83 -12.86 -6.70 -3.71
C PRO A 83 -12.45 -7.90 -4.58
N GLY A 84 -13.17 -9.01 -4.45
CA GLY A 84 -12.90 -10.28 -5.14
C GLY A 84 -11.78 -11.13 -4.55
N VAL A 85 -11.14 -10.69 -3.46
CA VAL A 85 -10.04 -11.39 -2.77
C VAL A 85 -10.48 -11.80 -1.36
N GLY A 86 -9.99 -12.93 -0.85
CA GLY A 86 -10.17 -13.32 0.56
C GLY A 86 -11.63 -13.49 1.02
N GLY A 87 -12.57 -13.62 0.07
CA GLY A 87 -14.01 -13.72 0.35
C GLY A 87 -14.77 -12.39 0.30
N SER A 88 -14.09 -11.25 0.06
CA SER A 88 -14.74 -9.97 -0.22
C SER A 88 -15.51 -10.01 -1.55
N HIS A 89 -16.65 -9.32 -1.60
CA HIS A 89 -17.42 -9.15 -2.84
C HIS A 89 -16.74 -8.18 -3.81
N GLY A 90 -17.17 -8.20 -5.07
CA GLY A 90 -16.70 -7.28 -6.11
C GLY A 90 -15.44 -7.77 -6.84
N ASP A 91 -14.75 -6.83 -7.50
CA ASP A 91 -13.51 -7.07 -8.24
C ASP A 91 -12.64 -5.81 -8.18
N TRP A 92 -11.45 -5.92 -7.60
CA TRP A 92 -10.54 -4.77 -7.49
C TRP A 92 -10.07 -4.23 -8.85
N LEU A 93 -10.09 -5.05 -9.91
CA LEU A 93 -9.76 -4.59 -11.27
C LEU A 93 -10.85 -3.68 -11.83
N SER A 94 -12.08 -3.69 -11.30
CA SER A 94 -13.12 -2.76 -11.73
C SER A 94 -12.99 -1.36 -11.13
N GLN A 95 -12.16 -1.16 -10.10
CA GLN A 95 -12.04 0.10 -9.38
C GLN A 95 -11.16 1.15 -10.09
N SER A 96 -11.58 2.41 -10.01
CA SER A 96 -10.70 3.58 -10.15
C SER A 96 -10.00 3.93 -8.82
N MET A 97 -9.00 4.81 -8.83
CA MET A 97 -8.40 5.31 -7.58
C MET A 97 -9.41 6.06 -6.71
N ASP A 98 -10.33 6.82 -7.32
CA ASP A 98 -11.46 7.46 -6.63
C ASP A 98 -12.36 6.41 -5.94
N ASP A 99 -12.67 5.29 -6.62
CA ASP A 99 -13.45 4.20 -6.02
C ASP A 99 -12.71 3.59 -4.83
N ARG A 100 -11.38 3.45 -4.92
CA ARG A 100 -10.55 2.99 -3.79
C ARG A 100 -10.57 3.97 -2.63
N ALA A 101 -10.53 5.28 -2.88
CA ALA A 101 -10.62 6.31 -1.84
C ALA A 101 -12.01 6.33 -1.17
N ALA A 102 -13.06 6.12 -1.96
CA ALA A 102 -14.42 5.97 -1.46
C ALA A 102 -14.58 4.69 -0.61
N GLU A 103 -13.97 3.57 -1.01
CA GLU A 103 -13.93 2.34 -0.21
C GLU A 103 -13.25 2.57 1.15
N VAL A 104 -12.06 3.19 1.18
CA VAL A 104 -11.38 3.54 2.43
C VAL A 104 -12.25 4.44 3.31
N SER A 105 -12.93 5.43 2.72
CA SER A 105 -13.84 6.32 3.44
C SER A 105 -15.04 5.58 4.02
N ALA A 106 -15.61 4.61 3.30
CA ALA A 106 -16.72 3.79 3.77
C ALA A 106 -16.29 2.89 4.95
N VAL A 107 -15.09 2.31 4.89
CA VAL A 107 -14.51 1.53 6.00
C VAL A 107 -14.31 2.41 7.23
N LEU A 108 -13.80 3.64 7.05
CA LEU A 108 -13.63 4.61 8.14
C LEU A 108 -14.98 5.03 8.75
N ASP A 109 -15.99 5.30 7.92
CA ASP A 109 -17.33 5.66 8.40
C ASP A 109 -17.98 4.52 9.18
N TRP A 110 -17.79 3.27 8.75
CA TRP A 110 -18.20 2.09 9.51
C TRP A 110 -17.48 2.00 10.85
N ALA A 111 -16.15 2.13 10.85
CA ALA A 111 -15.34 2.05 12.07
C ALA A 111 -15.71 3.14 13.09
N LEU A 112 -15.91 4.38 12.64
CA LEU A 112 -16.32 5.50 13.51
C LEU A 112 -17.75 5.37 14.05
N GLY A 113 -18.58 4.54 13.41
CA GLY A 113 -19.96 4.26 13.83
C GLY A 113 -20.10 3.06 14.76
N ASP A 114 -19.04 2.29 14.98
CA ASP A 114 -19.03 1.09 15.81
C ASP A 114 -18.26 1.35 17.12
N ASP A 115 -18.97 1.39 18.25
CA ASP A 115 -18.39 1.63 19.57
C ASP A 115 -17.38 0.53 20.00
N GLU A 116 -17.35 -0.62 19.31
CA GLU A 116 -16.36 -1.68 19.55
C GLU A 116 -15.03 -1.42 18.83
N VAL A 117 -14.97 -0.49 17.88
CA VAL A 117 -13.74 -0.12 17.16
C VAL A 117 -13.10 1.13 17.82
N PRO A 118 -11.84 1.05 18.27
CA PRO A 118 -11.21 2.15 18.99
C PRO A 118 -10.72 3.23 18.02
N THR A 119 -11.55 4.21 17.70
CA THR A 119 -11.25 5.26 16.71
C THR A 119 -10.83 6.61 17.32
N ASP A 120 -10.39 6.64 18.58
CA ASP A 120 -9.91 7.86 19.26
C ASP A 120 -8.67 8.48 18.60
N THR A 121 -7.90 7.68 17.89
CA THR A 121 -6.80 8.09 17.00
C THR A 121 -6.88 7.27 15.72
N VAL A 122 -6.85 7.91 14.55
CA VAL A 122 -6.92 7.23 13.26
C VAL A 122 -5.67 7.55 12.44
N VAL A 123 -4.89 6.52 12.14
CA VAL A 123 -3.71 6.62 11.27
C VAL A 123 -3.96 5.83 10.00
N LEU A 124 -3.72 6.44 8.84
CA LEU A 124 -3.69 5.66 7.59
C LEU A 124 -2.29 5.11 7.37
N TRP A 125 -2.19 3.83 7.04
CA TRP A 125 -0.97 3.22 6.50
C TRP A 125 -1.24 2.80 5.06
N GLY A 126 -0.32 3.07 4.13
CA GLY A 126 -0.48 2.55 2.79
C GLY A 126 0.83 2.46 2.03
N ALA A 127 0.88 1.50 1.10
CA ALA A 127 2.07 1.20 0.32
C ALA A 127 1.86 1.32 -1.19
N SER A 128 2.91 1.72 -1.93
CA SER A 128 2.94 1.68 -3.39
C SER A 128 1.77 2.45 -4.03
N GLN A 129 0.90 1.79 -4.80
CA GLN A 129 -0.33 2.36 -5.40
C GLN A 129 -1.22 3.13 -4.40
N ALA A 130 -1.19 2.78 -3.11
CA ALA A 130 -1.91 3.53 -2.09
C ALA A 130 -1.46 5.01 -2.01
N GLY A 131 -0.28 5.36 -2.52
CA GLY A 131 0.20 6.74 -2.63
C GLY A 131 -0.75 7.68 -3.39
N TRP A 132 -1.57 7.16 -4.31
CA TRP A 132 -2.63 7.94 -4.97
C TRP A 132 -3.90 8.05 -4.11
N VAL A 133 -4.19 7.04 -3.30
CA VAL A 133 -5.43 6.94 -2.50
C VAL A 133 -5.33 7.74 -1.19
N LEU A 134 -4.21 7.64 -0.46
CA LEU A 134 -4.04 8.29 0.84
C LEU A 134 -4.26 9.81 0.79
N PRO A 135 -3.70 10.56 -0.19
CA PRO A 135 -3.89 12.00 -0.27
C PRO A 135 -5.34 12.39 -0.59
N GLU A 136 -6.04 11.59 -1.39
CA GLU A 136 -7.45 11.82 -1.71
C GLU A 136 -8.36 11.65 -0.48
N VAL A 137 -8.13 10.59 0.30
CA VAL A 137 -8.85 10.36 1.55
C VAL A 137 -8.53 11.47 2.56
N THR A 138 -7.25 11.83 2.71
CA THR A 138 -6.84 12.87 3.67
C THR A 138 -7.25 14.29 3.27
N ARG A 139 -7.45 14.61 1.98
CA ARG A 139 -8.02 15.94 1.65
C ARG A 139 -9.50 16.05 1.99
N SER A 140 -10.21 14.93 2.16
CA SER A 140 -11.67 14.89 2.34
C SER A 140 -12.15 14.58 3.77
N ARG A 141 -11.28 14.09 4.67
CA ARG A 141 -11.69 13.54 5.98
C ARG A 141 -11.01 14.16 7.21
N SER A 142 -11.70 14.98 8.00
CA SER A 142 -11.14 15.69 9.17
C SER A 142 -10.66 14.82 10.33
N ASP A 143 -11.03 13.53 10.32
CA ASP A 143 -10.91 12.51 11.36
C ASP A 143 -9.61 11.68 11.28
N ILE A 144 -8.65 12.07 10.44
CA ILE A 144 -7.36 11.40 10.30
C ILE A 144 -6.28 12.18 11.04
N ASP A 145 -5.56 11.50 11.94
CA ASP A 145 -4.54 12.07 12.83
C ASP A 145 -3.11 11.88 12.32
N GLY A 146 -2.88 10.93 11.41
CA GLY A 146 -1.56 10.68 10.84
C GLY A 146 -1.58 9.81 9.59
N VAL A 147 -0.49 9.84 8.83
CA VAL A 147 -0.28 8.99 7.66
C VAL A 147 1.09 8.33 7.69
N VAL A 148 1.16 7.04 7.41
CA VAL A 148 2.38 6.30 7.11
C VAL A 148 2.34 5.88 5.64
N ALA A 149 3.23 6.44 4.84
CA ALA A 149 3.34 6.17 3.41
C ALA A 149 4.62 5.36 3.15
N VAL A 150 4.46 4.11 2.71
CA VAL A 150 5.55 3.15 2.48
C VAL A 150 5.82 3.01 0.98
N GLY A 151 6.95 3.52 0.50
CA GLY A 151 7.28 3.57 -0.93
C GLY A 151 6.09 4.04 -1.80
N PRO A 152 5.45 5.19 -1.49
CA PRO A 152 4.23 5.60 -2.16
C PRO A 152 4.49 6.05 -3.60
N ALA A 153 3.55 5.75 -4.49
CA ALA A 153 3.54 6.25 -5.85
C ALA A 153 3.16 7.74 -5.94
N ILE A 154 3.83 8.51 -6.80
CA ILE A 154 3.41 9.89 -7.16
C ILE A 154 2.62 9.91 -8.45
N SER A 155 3.24 9.61 -9.59
CA SER A 155 2.59 9.66 -10.91
C SER A 155 2.74 8.32 -11.60
N TRP A 156 1.61 7.73 -12.00
CA TRP A 156 1.60 6.43 -12.67
C TRP A 156 2.56 6.40 -13.87
N LEU A 157 2.49 7.42 -14.73
CA LEU A 157 3.28 7.47 -15.96
C LEU A 157 4.78 7.66 -15.71
N ARG A 158 5.15 8.50 -14.74
CA ARG A 158 6.57 8.77 -14.43
C ARG A 158 7.18 7.57 -13.73
N GLN A 159 6.50 7.05 -12.72
CA GLN A 159 6.90 5.84 -12.00
C GLN A 159 7.00 4.62 -12.92
N GLY A 160 6.01 4.40 -13.80
CA GLY A 160 6.07 3.30 -14.75
C GLY A 160 7.23 3.43 -15.75
N ARG A 161 7.76 4.64 -15.99
CA ARG A 161 8.96 4.83 -16.81
C ARG A 161 10.21 4.55 -16.00
N PHE A 162 10.27 5.04 -14.76
CA PHE A 162 11.35 4.74 -13.82
C PHE A 162 11.52 3.24 -13.64
N ASN A 163 10.44 2.53 -13.27
CA ASN A 163 10.49 1.09 -13.00
C ASN A 163 11.01 0.30 -14.21
N LEU A 164 10.49 0.57 -15.40
CA LEU A 164 10.99 -0.06 -16.62
C LEU A 164 12.51 0.15 -16.81
N LEU A 165 13.01 1.36 -16.58
CA LEU A 165 14.44 1.65 -16.73
C LEU A 165 15.28 1.00 -15.64
N ALA A 166 14.79 0.96 -14.40
CA ALA A 166 15.47 0.33 -13.26
C ALA A 166 15.56 -1.20 -13.42
N GLU A 167 14.50 -1.85 -13.91
CA GLU A 167 14.52 -3.29 -14.23
C GLU A 167 15.51 -3.60 -15.36
N LEU A 168 15.46 -2.84 -16.46
CA LEU A 168 16.41 -3.02 -17.57
C LEU A 168 17.86 -2.85 -17.13
N GLU A 169 18.14 -1.89 -16.24
CA GLU A 169 19.48 -1.71 -15.70
C GLU A 169 19.90 -2.88 -14.79
N HIS A 170 19.00 -3.35 -13.93
CA HIS A 170 19.24 -4.49 -13.04
C HIS A 170 19.52 -5.78 -13.84
N ASP A 171 18.76 -6.02 -14.91
CA ASP A 171 18.89 -7.18 -15.79
C ASP A 171 20.14 -7.10 -16.70
N GLY A 172 20.85 -5.96 -16.68
CA GLY A 172 22.03 -5.74 -17.52
C GLY A 172 21.70 -5.60 -19.01
N ALA A 173 20.49 -5.12 -19.33
CA ALA A 173 20.01 -4.97 -20.69
C ALA A 173 20.92 -4.06 -21.51
N ASP A 174 21.19 -4.45 -22.76
CA ASP A 174 22.00 -3.66 -23.66
C ASP A 174 21.21 -2.47 -24.26
N ALA A 175 21.91 -1.65 -25.06
CA ALA A 175 21.30 -0.45 -25.65
C ALA A 175 20.14 -0.77 -26.61
N GLN A 176 20.17 -1.92 -27.28
CA GLN A 176 19.14 -2.36 -28.22
C GLN A 176 17.92 -2.86 -27.46
N GLU A 177 18.12 -3.72 -26.45
CA GLU A 177 17.05 -4.21 -25.57
C GLU A 177 16.33 -3.05 -24.89
N ARG A 178 17.10 -2.10 -24.34
CA ARG A 178 16.55 -0.89 -23.72
C ARG A 178 15.74 -0.06 -24.70
N ALA A 179 16.23 0.17 -25.91
CA ALA A 179 15.51 0.95 -26.90
C ALA A 179 14.18 0.28 -27.31
N GLY A 180 14.20 -1.03 -27.52
CA GLY A 180 13.00 -1.81 -27.86
C GLY A 180 11.94 -1.78 -26.76
N ALA A 181 12.36 -1.99 -25.51
CA ALA A 181 11.45 -1.94 -24.36
C ALA A 181 10.86 -0.53 -24.14
N ILE A 182 11.64 0.53 -24.37
CA ILE A 182 11.14 1.91 -24.33
C ILE A 182 10.08 2.14 -25.41
N GLU A 183 10.34 1.70 -26.65
CA GLU A 183 9.42 1.84 -27.77
C GLU A 183 8.09 1.09 -27.54
N GLU A 184 8.15 -0.14 -27.03
CA GLU A 184 6.95 -0.92 -26.68
C GLU A 184 6.12 -0.24 -25.58
N SER A 185 6.78 0.29 -24.55
CA SER A 185 6.13 1.07 -23.50
C SER A 185 5.48 2.34 -24.06
N ASP A 186 6.17 3.07 -24.95
CA ASP A 186 5.63 4.28 -25.58
C ASP A 186 4.43 3.97 -26.48
N ARG A 187 4.47 2.85 -27.22
CA ARG A 187 3.32 2.38 -28.01
C ARG A 187 2.13 2.08 -27.11
N THR A 188 2.34 1.35 -26.02
CA THR A 188 1.28 1.05 -25.03
C THR A 188 0.70 2.33 -24.42
N ARG A 189 1.55 3.28 -24.04
CA ARG A 189 1.12 4.60 -23.51
C ARG A 189 0.32 5.39 -24.53
N ALA A 190 0.69 5.37 -25.80
CA ALA A 190 -0.06 6.06 -26.86
C ALA A 190 -1.46 5.46 -27.07
N LEU A 191 -1.61 4.14 -26.88
CA LEU A 191 -2.91 3.46 -26.90
C LEU A 191 -3.77 3.86 -25.70
N LEU A 192 -3.19 3.87 -24.50
CA LEU A 192 -3.86 4.32 -23.28
C LEU A 192 -4.31 5.78 -23.40
N ALA A 193 -3.46 6.67 -23.90
CA ALA A 193 -3.74 8.10 -24.04
C ALA A 193 -4.90 8.42 -25.02
N ARG A 194 -5.17 7.53 -25.98
CA ARG A 194 -6.31 7.67 -26.92
C ARG A 194 -7.50 6.79 -26.56
N HIS A 195 -7.48 6.16 -25.38
CA HIS A 195 -8.50 5.21 -24.92
C HIS A 195 -8.78 4.09 -25.93
N ALA A 196 -7.71 3.48 -26.46
CA ALA A 196 -7.85 2.37 -27.41
C ALA A 196 -8.54 1.15 -26.78
N SER A 197 -9.25 0.39 -27.61
CA SER A 197 -9.89 -0.87 -27.20
C SER A 197 -8.88 -1.94 -26.79
N TYR A 198 -9.32 -2.96 -26.05
CA TYR A 198 -8.47 -4.09 -25.70
C TYR A 198 -8.00 -4.85 -26.95
N GLU A 199 -8.86 -4.98 -27.96
CA GLU A 199 -8.53 -5.64 -29.23
C GLU A 199 -7.44 -4.88 -30.01
N GLU A 200 -7.48 -3.55 -30.01
CA GLU A 200 -6.41 -2.74 -30.58
C GLU A 200 -5.09 -2.91 -29.82
N TYR A 201 -5.14 -2.96 -28.49
CA TYR A 201 -3.97 -3.24 -27.67
C TYR A 201 -3.37 -4.61 -28.02
N LEU A 202 -4.19 -5.67 -27.96
CA LEU A 202 -3.76 -7.04 -28.22
C LEU A 202 -3.21 -7.22 -29.63
N ALA A 203 -3.75 -6.52 -30.63
CA ALA A 203 -3.25 -6.55 -32.01
C ALA A 203 -1.92 -5.81 -32.21
N SER A 204 -1.49 -4.98 -31.25
CA SER A 204 -0.36 -4.06 -31.39
C SER A 204 0.83 -4.37 -30.48
N THR A 205 0.60 -5.09 -29.37
CA THR A 205 1.65 -5.44 -28.42
C THR A 205 2.51 -6.57 -28.95
N THR A 206 3.81 -6.51 -28.63
CA THR A 206 4.76 -7.58 -28.89
C THR A 206 5.19 -8.30 -27.62
N SER A 207 4.50 -8.06 -26.49
CA SER A 207 4.76 -8.73 -25.21
C SER A 207 4.44 -10.22 -25.31
N ASP A 208 5.32 -11.06 -24.76
CA ASP A 208 5.08 -12.50 -24.59
C ASP A 208 4.03 -12.78 -23.49
N ASP A 209 3.76 -11.80 -22.64
CA ASP A 209 2.73 -11.82 -21.60
C ASP A 209 1.88 -10.54 -21.69
N PRO A 210 0.91 -10.48 -22.62
CA PRO A 210 0.04 -9.32 -22.76
C PRO A 210 -0.94 -9.22 -21.58
N MET A 211 -1.35 -8.01 -21.22
CA MET A 211 -2.37 -7.80 -20.21
C MET A 211 -3.66 -8.54 -20.57
N THR A 212 -4.37 -9.03 -19.55
CA THR A 212 -5.76 -9.46 -19.70
C THR A 212 -6.68 -8.27 -19.99
N GLU A 213 -7.87 -8.53 -20.50
CA GLU A 213 -8.88 -7.48 -20.77
C GLU A 213 -9.22 -6.67 -19.51
N ASP A 214 -9.46 -7.37 -18.38
CA ASP A 214 -9.77 -6.71 -17.11
C ASP A 214 -8.62 -5.82 -16.63
N ARG A 215 -7.37 -6.29 -16.79
CA ARG A 215 -6.18 -5.50 -16.43
C ARG A 215 -6.01 -4.31 -17.36
N TRP A 216 -6.25 -4.45 -18.65
CA TRP A 216 -6.24 -3.32 -19.59
C TRP A 216 -7.30 -2.27 -19.19
N GLY A 217 -8.50 -2.71 -18.86
CA GLY A 217 -9.57 -1.84 -18.35
C GLY A 217 -9.17 -1.09 -17.08
N PHE A 218 -8.55 -1.79 -16.12
CA PHE A 218 -8.04 -1.19 -14.88
C PHE A 218 -6.96 -0.12 -15.16
N VAL A 219 -5.98 -0.44 -16.02
CA VAL A 219 -4.93 0.52 -16.39
C VAL A 219 -5.53 1.72 -17.12
N GLN A 220 -6.44 1.49 -18.06
CA GLN A 220 -7.08 2.58 -18.82
C GLN A 220 -7.86 3.56 -17.92
N ARG A 221 -8.51 3.06 -16.86
CA ARG A 221 -9.18 3.89 -15.85
C ARG A 221 -8.19 4.72 -15.03
N ASN A 222 -7.03 4.16 -14.70
CA ASN A 222 -6.14 4.69 -13.66
C ASN A 222 -4.82 5.28 -14.14
N VAL A 223 -4.46 5.16 -15.42
CA VAL A 223 -3.16 5.60 -15.97
C VAL A 223 -2.90 7.10 -15.76
N GLY A 224 -3.94 7.89 -15.57
CA GLY A 224 -3.85 9.33 -15.28
C GLY A 224 -3.56 9.68 -13.82
N SER A 225 -3.46 8.70 -12.92
CA SER A 225 -3.29 8.94 -11.48
C SER A 225 -2.01 9.70 -11.16
N ASP A 226 -2.15 10.80 -10.44
CA ASP A 226 -1.04 11.63 -9.95
C ASP A 226 -1.42 12.22 -8.57
N ALA A 227 -0.69 11.85 -7.53
CA ALA A 227 -0.96 12.25 -6.14
C ALA A 227 -0.71 13.73 -5.85
N THR A 228 -0.05 14.46 -6.75
CA THR A 228 0.52 15.78 -6.45
C THR A 228 -0.55 16.80 -6.03
N ASP A 229 -1.69 16.85 -6.72
CA ASP A 229 -2.73 17.83 -6.42
C ASP A 229 -3.50 17.49 -5.14
N ASP A 230 -3.73 16.20 -4.88
CA ASP A 230 -4.35 15.74 -3.65
C ASP A 230 -3.44 15.95 -2.43
N LEU A 231 -2.12 15.74 -2.58
CA LEU A 231 -1.12 16.08 -1.56
C LEU A 231 -1.14 17.58 -1.25
N ARG A 232 -1.23 18.44 -2.27
CA ARG A 232 -1.34 19.90 -2.05
C ARG A 232 -2.63 20.27 -1.33
N ALA A 233 -3.73 19.62 -1.68
CA ALA A 233 -5.02 19.87 -1.05
C ALA A 233 -5.01 19.42 0.43
N SER A 234 -4.42 18.27 0.75
CA SER A 234 -4.34 17.73 2.11
C SER A 234 -3.35 18.48 3.00
N ALA A 235 -2.28 19.06 2.43
CA ALA A 235 -1.24 19.78 3.17
C ALA A 235 -1.77 20.91 4.08
N SER A 236 -2.89 21.54 3.72
CA SER A 236 -3.52 22.63 4.50
C SER A 236 -3.96 22.22 5.92
N ARG A 237 -4.05 20.92 6.19
CA ARG A 237 -4.48 20.36 7.48
C ARG A 237 -3.32 20.01 8.41
N GLU A 238 -2.08 20.11 7.93
CA GLU A 238 -0.86 19.84 8.71
C GLU A 238 -0.81 18.45 9.36
N ILE A 239 -1.50 17.45 8.79
CA ILE A 239 -1.50 16.06 9.26
C ILE A 239 -0.06 15.53 9.25
N PRO A 240 0.48 15.00 10.36
CA PRO A 240 1.79 14.37 10.36
C PRO A 240 1.86 13.19 9.38
N VAL A 241 2.92 13.18 8.57
CA VAL A 241 3.19 12.12 7.58
C VAL A 241 4.57 11.52 7.82
N LEU A 242 4.64 10.21 7.98
CA LEU A 242 5.87 9.44 7.89
C LEU A 242 6.00 8.86 6.47
N LEU A 243 7.02 9.30 5.74
CA LEU A 243 7.43 8.71 4.47
C LEU A 243 8.56 7.71 4.73
N MET A 244 8.33 6.43 4.43
CA MET A 244 9.31 5.37 4.57
C MET A 244 9.72 4.89 3.18
N VAL A 245 11.01 5.01 2.84
CA VAL A 245 11.53 4.69 1.51
C VAL A 245 12.72 3.73 1.60
N GLY A 246 12.78 2.77 0.68
CA GLY A 246 13.87 1.81 0.56
C GLY A 246 14.95 2.32 -0.39
N SER A 247 16.23 2.29 0.00
CA SER A 247 17.34 2.75 -0.83
C SER A 247 17.60 1.90 -2.08
N HIS A 248 16.99 0.72 -2.17
CA HIS A 248 17.07 -0.21 -3.30
C HIS A 248 15.73 -0.38 -4.02
N ASP A 249 14.80 0.57 -3.85
CA ASP A 249 13.52 0.55 -4.54
C ASP A 249 13.71 0.73 -6.06
N ARG A 250 13.21 -0.25 -6.84
CA ARG A 250 13.22 -0.23 -8.31
C ARG A 250 11.83 0.03 -8.89
N ASN A 251 10.80 0.12 -8.07
CA ASN A 251 9.42 0.31 -8.47
C ASN A 251 9.02 1.79 -8.40
N VAL A 252 9.54 2.53 -7.43
CA VAL A 252 9.28 3.95 -7.20
C VAL A 252 10.58 4.74 -7.22
N ASP A 253 10.57 5.88 -7.90
CA ASP A 253 11.67 6.84 -7.85
C ASP A 253 11.69 7.52 -6.48
N VAL A 254 12.61 7.09 -5.62
CA VAL A 254 12.73 7.57 -4.24
C VAL A 254 13.06 9.06 -4.20
N GLU A 255 13.93 9.53 -5.10
CA GLU A 255 14.34 10.93 -5.16
C GLU A 255 13.15 11.80 -5.57
N GLU A 256 12.44 11.44 -6.65
CA GLU A 256 11.22 12.15 -7.08
C GLU A 256 10.17 12.19 -5.96
N THR A 257 9.95 11.05 -5.30
CA THR A 257 8.92 10.90 -4.28
C THR A 257 9.24 11.76 -3.06
N GLU A 258 10.46 11.70 -2.55
CA GLU A 258 10.89 12.49 -1.40
C GLU A 258 10.86 13.99 -1.70
N ASP A 259 11.36 14.43 -2.85
CA ASP A 259 11.34 15.84 -3.25
C ASP A 259 9.91 16.37 -3.36
N THR A 260 9.01 15.58 -3.95
CA THR A 260 7.59 15.92 -4.06
C THR A 260 6.97 16.07 -2.67
N TYR A 261 7.10 15.07 -1.80
CA TYR A 261 6.54 15.11 -0.44
C TYR A 261 7.13 16.27 0.38
N ARG A 262 8.46 16.46 0.36
CA ARG A 262 9.14 17.55 1.09
C ARG A 262 8.67 18.92 0.64
N SER A 263 8.54 19.13 -0.68
CA SER A 263 8.14 20.42 -1.24
C SER A 263 6.70 20.81 -0.88
N ILE A 264 5.82 19.83 -0.69
CA ILE A 264 4.39 20.04 -0.44
C ILE A 264 4.06 20.07 1.06
N LEU A 265 4.56 19.10 1.82
CA LEU A 265 4.14 18.88 3.22
C LEU A 265 5.02 19.62 4.24
N GLY A 266 6.23 20.02 3.85
CA GLY A 266 7.12 20.83 4.70
C GLY A 266 7.36 20.21 6.08
N SER A 267 6.95 20.92 7.14
CA SER A 267 7.16 20.50 8.53
C SER A 267 6.30 19.34 8.99
N SER A 268 5.23 18.99 8.26
CA SER A 268 4.40 17.83 8.58
C SER A 268 5.03 16.52 8.16
N LEU A 269 6.13 16.54 7.41
CA LEU A 269 6.80 15.35 6.90
C LEU A 269 7.98 14.91 7.75
N THR A 270 7.99 13.64 8.13
CA THR A 270 9.17 12.89 8.59
C THR A 270 9.55 11.89 7.50
N VAL A 271 10.84 11.76 7.18
CA VAL A 271 11.33 10.82 6.16
C VAL A 271 12.30 9.84 6.80
N THR A 272 12.10 8.56 6.53
CA THR A 272 13.00 7.48 6.91
C THR A 272 13.55 6.79 5.66
N HIS A 273 14.88 6.69 5.59
CA HIS A 273 15.59 5.89 4.59
C HIS A 273 15.99 4.55 5.20
N LEU A 274 15.60 3.46 4.54
CA LEU A 274 15.85 2.10 4.98
C LEU A 274 16.70 1.37 3.95
N ASP A 275 17.60 0.50 4.41
CA ASP A 275 18.38 -0.41 3.55
C ASP A 275 17.49 -1.57 3.08
N GLY A 276 16.51 -1.23 2.24
CA GLY A 276 15.47 -2.11 1.77
C GLY A 276 15.04 -1.81 0.34
N THR A 277 14.25 -2.72 -0.20
CA THR A 277 13.65 -2.67 -1.53
C THR A 277 12.27 -1.98 -1.48
N HIS A 278 11.46 -2.13 -2.54
CA HIS A 278 10.14 -1.48 -2.64
C HIS A 278 9.19 -1.84 -1.48
N SER A 279 9.20 -3.10 -1.05
CA SER A 279 8.41 -3.58 0.08
C SER A 279 9.02 -3.25 1.45
N LEU A 280 10.13 -2.50 1.47
CA LEU A 280 11.07 -2.35 2.59
C LEU A 280 11.67 -3.68 3.07
N ALA A 281 11.55 -4.75 2.27
CA ALA A 281 12.25 -6.00 2.52
C ALA A 281 13.76 -5.80 2.33
N ARG A 282 14.55 -6.64 2.98
CA ARG A 282 16.00 -6.66 2.74
C ARG A 282 16.26 -7.10 1.29
N PRO A 283 17.24 -6.51 0.58
CA PRO A 283 17.51 -6.86 -0.84
C PRO A 283 17.67 -8.36 -1.09
N VAL A 284 18.39 -9.05 -0.21
CA VAL A 284 18.61 -10.52 -0.29
C VAL A 284 17.31 -11.35 -0.28
N MET A 285 16.20 -10.78 0.20
CA MET A 285 14.90 -11.45 0.23
C MET A 285 14.17 -11.37 -1.11
N GLU A 286 14.41 -10.32 -1.90
CA GLU A 286 13.84 -10.16 -3.24
C GLU A 286 14.75 -10.80 -4.31
N ASP A 287 16.07 -10.74 -4.15
CA ASP A 287 17.01 -11.36 -5.10
C ASP A 287 16.97 -12.91 -5.07
N HIS A 288 16.37 -13.50 -4.01
CA HIS A 288 16.32 -14.94 -3.78
C HIS A 288 14.96 -15.39 -3.20
N ASP A 289 13.97 -15.65 -4.08
CA ASP A 289 12.60 -16.06 -3.72
C ASP A 289 12.52 -17.14 -2.63
N ALA A 290 13.36 -18.18 -2.70
CA ALA A 290 13.37 -19.27 -1.72
C ALA A 290 13.82 -18.82 -0.32
N VAL A 291 14.73 -17.85 -0.25
CA VAL A 291 15.21 -17.25 1.01
C VAL A 291 14.16 -16.29 1.57
N GLY A 292 13.51 -15.50 0.71
CA GLY A 292 12.40 -14.63 1.07
C GLY A 292 11.22 -15.42 1.65
N LEU A 293 10.76 -16.46 0.95
CA LEU A 293 9.67 -17.32 1.39
C LEU A 293 9.98 -18.02 2.73
N LEU A 294 11.17 -18.61 2.86
CA LEU A 294 11.58 -19.27 4.11
C LEU A 294 11.64 -18.28 5.28
N THR A 295 12.14 -17.07 5.04
CA THR A 295 12.23 -16.03 6.07
C THR A 295 10.86 -15.52 6.49
N ALA A 296 9.95 -15.29 5.53
CA ALA A 296 8.56 -14.91 5.82
C ALA A 296 7.87 -15.92 6.75
N VAL A 297 8.11 -17.22 6.54
CA VAL A 297 7.52 -18.29 7.37
C VAL A 297 8.20 -18.41 8.75
N VAL A 298 9.54 -18.40 8.79
CA VAL A 298 10.29 -18.78 10.00
C VAL A 298 10.63 -17.57 10.88
N ARG A 299 10.95 -16.42 10.29
CA ARG A 299 11.33 -15.17 10.97
C ARG A 299 10.78 -13.95 10.23
N PRO A 300 9.44 -13.74 10.20
CA PRO A 300 8.80 -12.66 9.45
C PRO A 300 9.34 -11.27 9.81
N ARG A 301 9.73 -11.04 11.07
CA ARG A 301 10.39 -9.78 11.51
C ARG A 301 11.72 -9.50 10.81
N ALA A 302 12.40 -10.54 10.33
CA ALA A 302 13.69 -10.43 9.64
C ALA A 302 13.53 -10.21 8.12
N LEU A 303 12.29 -10.23 7.60
CA LEU A 303 11.99 -9.92 6.21
C LEU A 303 12.32 -8.44 5.91
N LEU A 304 11.90 -7.55 6.82
CA LEU A 304 12.05 -6.11 6.67
C LEU A 304 13.49 -5.65 6.97
N ALA A 305 13.86 -4.53 6.35
CA ALA A 305 15.09 -3.81 6.63
C ALA A 305 15.15 -3.42 8.12
N PRO A 306 16.33 -3.48 8.76
CA PRO A 306 16.49 -3.02 10.15
C PRO A 306 15.96 -1.59 10.34
N GLY A 307 15.27 -1.34 11.45
CA GLY A 307 14.68 -0.03 11.76
C GLY A 307 13.25 0.18 11.21
N THR A 308 12.79 -0.62 10.24
CA THR A 308 11.47 -0.44 9.62
C THR A 308 10.33 -0.39 10.65
N ILE A 309 10.18 -1.43 11.46
CA ILE A 309 9.11 -1.49 12.47
C ILE A 309 9.39 -0.55 13.65
N ASP A 310 10.65 -0.27 13.97
CA ASP A 310 11.02 0.63 15.06
C ASP A 310 10.60 2.07 14.75
N ASP A 311 10.92 2.57 13.55
CA ASP A 311 10.58 3.94 13.13
C ASP A 311 9.06 4.11 12.92
N TYR A 312 8.40 3.09 12.39
CA TYR A 312 6.95 3.02 12.29
C TYR A 312 6.28 3.11 13.67
N THR A 313 6.69 2.25 14.61
CA THR A 313 6.18 2.24 15.99
C THR A 313 6.44 3.58 16.68
N ALA A 314 7.65 4.15 16.52
CA ALA A 314 8.02 5.42 17.13
C ALA A 314 7.17 6.60 16.60
N PHE A 315 6.89 6.63 15.30
CA PHE A 315 5.97 7.61 14.72
C PHE A 315 4.58 7.46 15.31
N LEU A 316 4.03 6.23 15.32
CA LEU A 316 2.70 5.96 15.85
C LEU A 316 2.53 6.40 17.31
N ILE A 317 3.53 6.16 18.17
CA ILE A 317 3.53 6.64 19.56
C ILE A 317 3.38 8.17 19.64
N GLY A 318 3.88 8.91 18.65
CA GLY A 318 3.78 10.36 18.58
C GLY A 318 2.49 10.91 17.97
N ILE A 319 1.59 10.07 17.44
CA ILE A 319 0.31 10.47 16.83
C ILE A 319 -0.84 10.31 17.80
N GLY A 320 -1.82 11.23 17.76
CA GLY A 320 -2.93 11.28 18.70
C GLY A 320 -2.55 12.00 20.00
N ARG A 321 -3.53 12.39 20.80
CA ARG A 321 -3.33 13.16 22.04
C ARG A 321 -2.47 12.47 23.10
#